data_AF-A0A316MS09-F1
#
_entry.id   AF-A0A316MS09-F1
#
_cell.length_a   1.000
_cell.length_b   1.000
_cell.length_c   1.000
_cell.angle_alpha   90.00
_cell.angle_beta   90.00
_cell.angle_gamma   90.00
#
_symmetry.space_group_name_H-M   'P 1'
#
loop_
_entity.id
_entity.type
_entity.pdbx_description
1 polymer ?
#
loop_
_entity_poly.entity_id
_entity_poly.type
_entity_poly.pdbx_seq_one_letter_code
_entity_poly.pdbx_strand_id
1 'polypeptide(L)'
;MKKILISICLVAIATGTVSAANYKGDINRDGKVDLADMALVATAINSGNSDKTLHDINGSGVVDDVDLDALADIILSEKLTEDTGLNIGIGGWGDGGEFGGVVTSPGMSRSVESTQFFLDGPKYDFDRNSSYMEFGIEGTPSAVSGILFNMTVPEELDFEAGKFVQLYERSTGHRLYGKPVVTNAGNDRRIRFIVFSNTLEELPMERTVLGRIYPLADVDNYFAHSFINCQTIERGATRSVVVPEHGAYVNWSFCPVTGITLNETSIEMQVDGEMTLHATISPDNAKNRDLRWSSDNTDVVTVDSYGTIHGVSVGEATVTVTAADGSGVSATCQVKVNPVLVRSIELDVSSVELAIGESVTLHVTILPENATDKRVSWSSDDIAAAVVDDEGKVTITGAGSTVIRVATLDGSNLEATCMVLGLSGLMEVIDDSEPVDIFSITGTLIVASVPMERVHMLEPGTYIIRQCGRAYKIVIR
;
A
#
# COMPACT_ATOMS: atom_id res chain seq x y z
N MET A 1 17.36 28.25 74.82
CA MET A 1 17.52 26.79 74.60
C MET A 1 17.25 26.36 73.15
N LYS A 2 16.14 26.73 72.50
CA LYS A 2 15.88 26.38 71.07
C LYS A 2 16.88 26.97 70.05
N LYS A 3 17.57 28.07 70.35
CA LYS A 3 18.64 28.63 69.47
C LYS A 3 20.02 27.99 69.67
N ILE A 4 20.24 27.24 70.76
CA ILE A 4 21.52 26.55 71.02
C ILE A 4 21.53 25.16 70.36
N LEU A 5 20.37 24.51 70.20
CA LEU A 5 20.26 23.23 69.51
C LEU A 5 20.52 23.33 68.00
N ILE A 6 20.16 24.45 67.37
CA ILE A 6 20.41 24.69 65.94
C ILE A 6 21.91 24.94 65.68
N SER A 7 22.63 25.57 66.61
CA SER A 7 24.08 25.73 66.48
C SER A 7 24.87 24.43 66.68
N ILE A 8 24.35 23.45 67.42
CA ILE A 8 25.02 22.13 67.54
C ILE A 8 24.85 21.29 66.26
N CYS A 9 23.73 21.42 65.53
CA CYS A 9 23.60 20.77 64.22
C CYS A 9 24.44 21.43 63.11
N LEU A 10 24.70 22.74 63.18
CA LEU A 10 25.50 23.45 62.18
C LEU A 10 27.02 23.30 62.39
N VAL A 11 27.49 23.00 63.61
CA VAL A 11 28.93 22.77 63.87
C VAL A 11 29.38 21.36 63.47
N ALA A 12 28.46 20.39 63.35
CA ALA A 12 28.78 19.05 62.81
C ALA A 12 29.08 19.05 61.30
N ILE A 13 28.81 20.15 60.58
CA ILE A 13 29.08 20.29 59.14
C ILE A 13 30.56 20.72 58.89
N ALA A 14 31.30 21.14 59.91
CA ALA A 14 32.68 21.64 59.77
C ALA A 14 33.79 20.66 60.19
N THR A 15 33.46 19.47 60.70
CA THR A 15 34.43 18.39 60.95
C THR A 15 33.85 17.09 60.45
N GLY A 16 34.34 16.62 59.31
CA GLY A 16 33.83 15.46 58.58
C GLY A 16 33.57 14.26 59.49
N THR A 17 32.29 14.03 59.77
CA THR A 17 31.67 12.73 60.05
C THR A 17 30.17 12.93 59.84
N VAL A 18 29.72 12.81 58.58
CA VAL A 18 28.30 12.55 58.32
C VAL A 18 28.04 11.18 58.93
N SER A 19 27.33 11.16 60.06
CA SER A 19 26.73 9.94 60.60
C SER A 19 25.93 9.28 59.48
N ALA A 20 26.40 8.13 58.98
CA ALA A 20 25.71 7.33 57.97
C ALA A 20 24.25 7.17 58.37
N ALA A 21 23.35 7.82 57.63
CA ALA A 21 21.93 7.49 57.74
C ALA A 21 21.81 6.06 57.19
N ASN A 22 21.31 5.12 58.01
CA ASN A 22 21.04 3.76 57.57
C ASN A 22 19.86 3.80 56.59
N TYR A 23 20.15 3.98 55.29
CA TYR A 23 19.12 3.89 54.26
C TYR A 23 18.72 2.44 54.08
N LYS A 24 17.41 2.21 53.95
CA LYS A 24 16.91 0.88 53.58
C LYS A 24 17.41 0.58 52.17
N GLY A 25 18.27 -0.44 52.03
CA GLY A 25 18.93 -0.81 50.78
C GLY A 25 20.40 -0.44 50.68
N ASP A 26 20.97 0.34 51.61
CA ASP A 26 22.42 0.60 51.67
C ASP A 26 23.11 -0.53 52.43
N ILE A 27 23.52 -1.56 51.69
CA ILE A 27 24.06 -2.82 52.22
C ILE A 27 25.54 -2.65 52.58
N ASN A 28 26.29 -1.92 51.75
CA ASN A 28 27.72 -1.71 51.97
C ASN A 28 28.02 -0.57 52.99
N ARG A 29 27.00 0.19 53.41
CA ARG A 29 27.06 1.33 54.34
C ARG A 29 27.95 2.46 53.84
N ASP A 30 28.04 2.65 52.54
CA ASP A 30 28.75 3.77 51.94
C ASP A 30 27.92 5.05 51.87
N GLY A 31 26.68 4.99 52.36
CA GLY A 31 25.74 6.09 52.40
C GLY A 31 24.98 6.26 51.08
N LYS A 32 24.98 5.27 50.19
CA LYS A 32 24.28 5.25 48.91
C LYS A 32 23.49 3.95 48.74
N VAL A 33 22.55 3.99 47.81
CA VAL A 33 21.83 2.79 47.35
C VAL A 33 22.07 2.71 45.84
N ASP A 34 22.94 1.80 45.41
CA ASP A 34 23.36 1.68 44.01
C ASP A 34 23.60 0.22 43.56
N LEU A 35 24.25 0.03 42.40
CA LEU A 35 24.53 -1.30 41.84
C LEU A 35 25.37 -2.18 42.77
N ALA A 36 26.22 -1.60 43.61
CA ALA A 36 27.03 -2.33 44.58
C ALA A 36 26.14 -3.05 45.61
N ASP A 37 25.08 -2.39 46.06
CA ASP A 37 24.12 -2.99 46.98
C ASP A 37 23.35 -4.13 46.31
N MET A 38 22.96 -3.95 45.04
CA MET A 38 22.35 -5.03 44.25
C MET A 38 23.27 -6.23 44.11
N ALA A 39 24.56 -6.02 43.83
CA ALA A 39 25.55 -7.10 43.75
C ALA A 39 25.73 -7.84 45.08
N LEU A 40 25.66 -7.13 46.20
CA LEU A 40 25.75 -7.75 47.53
C LEU A 40 24.51 -8.58 47.85
N VAL A 41 23.31 -8.09 47.56
CA VAL A 41 22.07 -8.87 47.72
C VAL A 41 22.09 -10.11 46.82
N ALA A 42 22.48 -9.97 45.54
CA ALA A 42 22.61 -11.09 44.62
C ALA A 42 23.64 -12.13 45.10
N THR A 43 24.78 -11.68 45.64
CA THR A 43 25.80 -12.56 46.23
C THR A 43 25.23 -13.32 47.44
N ALA A 44 24.46 -12.65 48.30
CA ALA A 44 23.83 -13.26 49.46
C ALA A 44 22.80 -14.33 49.06
N ILE A 45 21.99 -14.06 48.04
CA ILE A 45 21.02 -15.01 47.46
C ILE A 45 21.76 -16.24 46.91
N ASN A 46 22.75 -16.03 46.02
CA ASN A 46 23.44 -17.12 45.34
C ASN A 46 24.31 -17.99 46.26
N SER A 47 24.87 -17.40 47.32
CA SER A 47 25.66 -18.14 48.32
C SER A 47 24.80 -18.82 49.39
N GLY A 48 23.51 -18.47 49.49
CA GLY A 48 22.65 -18.88 50.61
C GLY A 48 23.03 -18.26 51.96
N ASN A 49 23.98 -17.31 51.98
CA ASN A 49 24.48 -16.67 53.20
C ASN A 49 23.84 -15.28 53.39
N SER A 50 22.52 -15.24 53.48
CA SER A 50 21.75 -14.00 53.59
C SER A 50 21.47 -13.60 55.06
N ASP A 51 21.80 -12.37 55.41
CA ASP A 51 21.28 -11.67 56.60
C ASP A 51 19.91 -11.02 56.31
N LYS A 52 18.83 -11.52 56.91
CA LYS A 52 17.47 -10.98 56.74
C LYS A 52 17.32 -9.55 57.27
N THR A 53 18.18 -9.10 58.18
CA THR A 53 18.10 -7.71 58.69
C THR A 53 18.65 -6.70 57.70
N LEU A 54 19.45 -7.17 56.72
CA LEU A 54 20.10 -6.34 55.71
C LEU A 54 19.51 -6.58 54.32
N HIS A 55 19.34 -7.83 53.91
CA HIS A 55 19.01 -8.20 52.52
C HIS A 55 17.51 -8.40 52.25
N ASP A 56 16.65 -8.44 53.28
CA ASP A 56 15.18 -8.49 53.12
C ASP A 56 14.63 -7.07 52.89
N ILE A 57 14.81 -6.59 51.66
CA ILE A 57 14.45 -5.23 51.23
C ILE A 57 12.94 -5.07 51.20
N ASN A 58 12.19 -6.10 50.82
CA ASN A 58 10.72 -6.02 50.77
C ASN A 58 10.06 -6.26 52.15
N GLY A 59 10.76 -6.82 53.13
CA GLY A 59 10.26 -7.11 54.47
C GLY A 59 9.37 -8.35 54.54
N SER A 60 9.50 -9.28 53.59
CA SER A 60 8.71 -10.51 53.49
C SER A 60 9.15 -11.59 54.48
N GLY A 61 10.35 -11.45 55.06
CA GLY A 61 11.00 -12.46 55.89
C GLY A 61 11.77 -13.51 55.10
N VAL A 62 11.86 -13.39 53.77
CA VAL A 62 12.62 -14.24 52.84
C VAL A 62 13.56 -13.34 52.05
N VAL A 63 14.80 -13.80 51.81
CA VAL A 63 15.76 -13.08 50.96
C VAL A 63 15.81 -13.80 49.62
N ASP A 64 15.25 -13.17 48.60
CA ASP A 64 15.14 -13.73 47.26
C ASP A 64 15.19 -12.65 46.16
N ASP A 65 14.94 -13.07 44.92
CA ASP A 65 14.91 -12.20 43.75
C ASP A 65 13.93 -11.03 43.88
N VAL A 66 12.89 -11.11 44.70
CA VAL A 66 11.94 -10.00 44.93
C VAL A 66 12.58 -8.87 45.73
N ASP A 67 13.64 -9.15 46.50
CA ASP A 67 14.40 -8.12 47.18
C ASP A 67 15.29 -7.31 46.23
N LEU A 68 15.81 -7.95 45.18
CA LEU A 68 16.49 -7.25 44.09
C LEU A 68 15.52 -6.33 43.34
N ASP A 69 14.26 -6.73 43.18
CA ASP A 69 13.22 -5.90 42.55
C ASP A 69 12.91 -4.67 43.41
N ALA A 70 12.74 -4.88 44.72
CA ALA A 70 12.51 -3.79 45.66
C ALA A 70 13.70 -2.81 45.72
N LEU A 71 14.92 -3.32 45.60
CA LEU A 71 16.13 -2.50 45.56
C LEU A 71 16.23 -1.70 44.25
N ALA A 72 15.92 -2.32 43.11
CA ALA A 72 15.85 -1.64 41.83
C ALA A 72 14.81 -0.51 41.85
N ASP A 73 13.63 -0.73 42.43
CA ASP A 73 12.60 0.31 42.60
C ASP A 73 13.09 1.50 43.43
N ILE A 74 13.89 1.24 44.47
CA ILE A 74 14.51 2.29 45.28
C ILE A 74 15.50 3.10 44.44
N ILE A 75 16.42 2.44 43.72
CA ILE A 75 17.43 3.08 42.85
C ILE A 75 16.78 3.90 41.72
N LEU A 76 15.65 3.43 41.21
CA LEU A 76 14.88 4.07 40.14
C LEU A 76 13.91 5.17 40.63
N SER A 77 13.82 5.42 41.94
CA SER A 77 12.89 6.41 42.50
C SER A 77 13.39 7.86 42.46
N GLU A 78 12.47 8.82 42.23
CA GLU A 78 12.72 10.28 42.21
C GLU A 78 13.18 10.85 43.56
N LYS A 79 12.86 10.18 44.67
CA LYS A 79 13.04 10.73 46.02
C LYS A 79 14.50 10.75 46.49
N LEU A 80 15.37 9.97 45.88
CA LEU A 80 16.80 9.88 46.22
C LEU A 80 17.66 10.87 45.43
N THR A 81 17.10 11.64 44.49
CA THR A 81 17.88 12.47 43.56
C THR A 81 17.90 13.97 43.85
N GLU A 82 16.98 14.52 44.65
CA GLU A 82 16.92 15.99 44.89
C GLU A 82 17.23 16.44 46.32
N ASP A 83 16.94 15.64 47.36
CA ASP A 83 16.82 16.19 48.75
C ASP A 83 17.91 15.80 49.76
N THR A 84 18.86 14.91 49.44
CA THR A 84 19.76 14.33 50.47
C THR A 84 21.25 14.66 50.34
N GLY A 85 21.69 15.34 49.29
CA GLY A 85 23.14 15.47 49.04
C GLY A 85 23.84 14.11 48.83
N LEU A 86 23.07 13.04 48.59
CA LEU A 86 23.58 11.76 48.12
C LEU A 86 24.01 11.92 46.67
N ASN A 87 25.29 12.25 46.49
CA ASN A 87 25.97 12.14 45.21
C ASN A 87 25.95 10.66 44.77
N ILE A 88 24.92 10.26 44.02
CA ILE A 88 25.03 9.20 43.02
C ILE A 88 25.97 9.74 41.94
N GLY A 89 27.28 9.73 42.20
CA GLY A 89 28.33 10.02 41.22
C GLY A 89 28.21 11.33 40.43
N ILE A 90 27.57 12.40 40.93
CA ILE A 90 27.54 13.68 40.22
C ILE A 90 28.88 14.37 40.45
N GLY A 91 29.82 14.20 39.51
CA GLY A 91 30.93 15.11 39.34
C GLY A 91 30.38 16.52 39.13
N GLY A 92 31.02 17.51 39.75
CA GLY A 92 30.53 18.89 39.77
C GLY A 92 30.21 19.44 38.38
N TRP A 93 29.08 20.15 38.31
CA TRP A 93 28.69 21.00 37.20
C TRP A 93 29.71 22.14 37.08
N GLY A 94 30.72 21.94 36.26
CA GLY A 94 31.82 22.88 36.10
C GLY A 94 32.81 22.38 35.08
N ASP A 95 32.46 22.50 33.80
CA ASP A 95 33.27 23.23 32.81
C ASP A 95 32.72 22.94 31.41
N GLY A 96 32.49 24.01 30.65
CA GLY A 96 32.07 23.95 29.26
C GLY A 96 33.17 23.34 28.39
N GLY A 97 33.20 22.01 28.32
CA GLY A 97 33.94 21.28 27.30
C GLY A 97 33.17 21.30 25.99
N GLU A 98 33.61 22.12 25.05
CA GLU A 98 33.26 21.97 23.63
C GLU A 98 33.54 20.53 23.19
N PHE A 99 32.51 19.75 22.85
CA PHE A 99 32.70 18.48 22.15
C PHE A 99 32.06 18.56 20.78
N GLY A 100 32.92 18.91 19.83
CA GLY A 100 32.64 18.94 18.40
C GLY A 100 32.58 17.55 17.79
N GLY A 101 31.61 17.36 16.90
CA GLY A 101 31.53 16.21 16.01
C GLY A 101 30.08 15.93 15.63
N VAL A 102 29.67 16.39 14.45
CA VAL A 102 28.42 15.96 13.81
C VAL A 102 28.56 14.46 13.51
N VAL A 103 27.90 13.61 14.28
CA VAL A 103 27.83 12.16 14.01
C VAL A 103 26.66 11.92 13.06
N THR A 104 26.92 12.10 11.77
CA THR A 104 26.01 11.66 10.68
C THR A 104 26.57 10.40 10.05
N SER A 105 26.56 9.29 10.77
CA SER A 105 26.64 7.94 10.20
C SER A 105 26.50 6.87 11.29
N PRO A 106 25.76 5.77 11.03
CA PRO A 106 25.75 4.63 11.92
C PRO A 106 27.11 3.93 11.80
N GLY A 107 27.90 3.93 12.88
CA GLY A 107 29.08 3.05 12.97
C GLY A 107 30.41 3.67 13.38
N MET A 108 30.47 4.81 14.08
CA MET A 108 31.73 5.24 14.71
C MET A 108 31.66 5.18 16.24
N SER A 109 32.03 4.03 16.80
CA SER A 109 32.45 3.93 18.21
C SER A 109 33.93 4.31 18.31
N ARG A 110 34.30 5.18 19.26
CA ARG A 110 35.70 5.47 19.59
C ARG A 110 36.08 4.76 20.89
N SER A 111 36.84 3.68 20.71
CA SER A 111 38.02 3.20 21.45
C SER A 111 37.99 2.84 22.96
N VAL A 112 38.30 1.56 23.18
CA VAL A 112 39.13 0.90 24.22
C VAL A 112 38.51 0.60 25.61
N GLU A 113 38.26 -0.69 25.85
CA GLU A 113 38.12 -1.38 27.15
C GLU A 113 36.97 -0.98 28.10
N SER A 114 35.90 -0.33 27.63
CA SER A 114 34.75 0.04 28.48
C SER A 114 33.40 -0.17 27.79
N THR A 115 32.36 -0.47 28.59
CA THR A 115 30.97 -0.61 28.13
C THR A 115 30.54 0.59 27.29
N GLN A 116 30.12 0.37 26.05
CA GLN A 116 29.66 1.43 25.15
C GLN A 116 28.13 1.50 25.13
N PHE A 117 27.60 2.71 25.00
CA PHE A 117 26.18 2.96 24.74
C PHE A 117 26.00 3.36 23.29
N PHE A 118 24.94 2.88 22.64
CA PHE A 118 24.59 3.29 21.29
C PHE A 118 23.20 3.91 21.22
N LEU A 119 23.06 4.81 20.27
CA LEU A 119 21.80 5.32 19.73
C LEU A 119 21.83 5.06 18.23
N ASP A 120 20.81 4.39 17.71
CA ASP A 120 20.76 3.94 16.32
C ASP A 120 19.37 4.14 15.74
N GLY A 121 19.27 5.12 14.85
CA GLY A 121 18.04 5.43 14.14
C GLY A 121 18.09 6.78 13.44
N PRO A 122 16.97 7.22 12.87
CA PRO A 122 15.67 6.53 12.87
C PRO A 122 15.69 5.22 12.06
N LYS A 123 15.08 4.17 12.61
CA LYS A 123 14.75 2.90 11.96
C LYS A 123 13.29 2.97 11.50
N TYR A 124 13.03 2.46 10.30
CA TYR A 124 11.72 2.51 9.62
C TYR A 124 11.25 3.93 9.27
N ASP A 125 11.68 4.38 8.09
CA ASP A 125 11.45 5.73 7.53
C ASP A 125 10.17 5.80 6.66
N PHE A 126 9.17 4.96 6.95
CA PHE A 126 8.06 4.67 6.01
C PHE A 126 6.66 5.06 6.53
N ASP A 127 6.46 5.19 7.84
CA ASP A 127 5.21 5.64 8.47
C ASP A 127 5.54 6.37 9.77
N ARG A 128 5.01 7.60 9.92
CA ARG A 128 5.12 8.51 11.07
C ARG A 128 4.88 7.80 12.41
N ASN A 129 3.99 6.83 12.46
CA ASN A 129 3.63 6.11 13.68
C ASN A 129 4.55 4.90 13.98
N SER A 130 5.50 4.60 13.08
CA SER A 130 6.37 3.42 13.14
C SER A 130 7.86 3.74 13.18
N SER A 131 8.25 5.01 13.00
CA SER A 131 9.64 5.44 13.09
C SER A 131 10.11 5.47 14.55
N TYR A 132 11.27 4.88 14.81
CA TYR A 132 11.87 4.86 16.13
C TYR A 132 13.39 4.87 16.08
N MET A 133 14.05 5.27 17.17
CA MET A 133 15.46 5.01 17.41
C MET A 133 15.61 3.86 18.37
N GLU A 134 16.62 3.02 18.19
CA GLU A 134 17.03 2.03 19.17
C GLU A 134 18.15 2.60 20.02
N PHE A 135 18.09 2.35 21.32
CA PHE A 135 19.23 2.60 22.21
C PHE A 135 19.61 1.31 22.92
N GLY A 136 20.88 1.20 23.30
CA GLY A 136 21.36 0.00 23.94
C GLY A 136 22.81 0.06 24.35
N ILE A 137 23.36 -1.13 24.62
CA ILE A 137 24.76 -1.33 25.02
C ILE A 137 25.49 -2.18 23.99
N GLU A 138 26.78 -1.93 23.82
CA GLU A 138 27.68 -2.69 22.96
C GLU A 138 29.06 -2.76 23.60
N GLY A 139 29.79 -3.86 23.41
CA GLY A 139 31.18 -3.98 23.89
C GLY A 139 31.34 -3.91 25.41
N THR A 140 30.51 -4.64 26.16
CA THR A 140 30.71 -4.83 27.61
C THR A 140 32.00 -5.63 27.88
N PRO A 141 32.92 -5.17 28.75
CA PRO A 141 34.08 -5.97 29.16
C PRO A 141 33.67 -7.29 29.83
N SER A 142 34.50 -8.32 29.70
CA SER A 142 34.33 -9.57 30.45
C SER A 142 34.40 -9.25 31.93
N ALA A 143 33.36 -9.61 32.68
CA ALA A 143 33.09 -9.40 34.10
C ALA A 143 31.93 -8.44 34.42
N VAL A 144 31.44 -7.60 33.49
CA VAL A 144 30.33 -6.69 33.83
C VAL A 144 29.04 -7.48 34.07
N SER A 145 28.49 -7.37 35.28
CA SER A 145 27.27 -8.07 35.73
C SER A 145 26.09 -7.12 35.95
N GLY A 146 26.34 -5.81 35.96
CA GLY A 146 25.27 -4.81 36.04
C GLY A 146 25.66 -3.46 35.45
N ILE A 147 24.66 -2.75 34.93
CA ILE A 147 24.79 -1.43 34.29
C ILE A 147 23.62 -0.56 34.75
N LEU A 148 23.90 0.66 35.19
CA LEU A 148 22.94 1.70 35.49
C LEU A 148 23.23 2.85 34.54
N PHE A 149 22.26 3.30 33.76
CA PHE A 149 22.46 4.44 32.88
C PHE A 149 21.31 5.43 32.95
N ASN A 150 21.63 6.70 32.70
CA ASN A 150 20.67 7.79 32.57
C ASN A 150 20.84 8.43 31.20
N MET A 151 19.72 8.67 30.53
CA MET A 151 19.68 9.32 29.21
C MET A 151 18.73 10.51 29.27
N THR A 152 19.17 11.67 28.75
CA THR A 152 18.29 12.82 28.54
C THR A 152 17.45 12.63 27.29
N VAL A 153 16.15 12.94 27.40
CA VAL A 153 15.17 12.77 26.32
C VAL A 153 14.32 14.05 26.22
N PRO A 154 14.24 14.68 25.04
CA PRO A 154 13.36 15.81 24.79
C PRO A 154 11.88 15.53 25.10
N GLU A 155 11.09 16.57 25.34
CA GLU A 155 9.66 16.46 25.61
C GLU A 155 8.89 15.87 24.42
N GLU A 156 9.38 16.15 23.22
CA GLU A 156 8.81 15.77 21.93
C GLU A 156 9.06 14.31 21.54
N LEU A 157 9.51 13.44 22.44
CA LEU A 157 9.71 12.02 22.18
C LEU A 157 8.94 11.13 23.16
N ASP A 158 8.35 10.04 22.65
CA ASP A 158 7.68 9.00 23.43
C ASP A 158 8.60 7.79 23.59
N PHE A 159 8.33 6.99 24.61
CA PHE A 159 9.11 5.83 24.94
C PHE A 159 8.25 4.57 24.88
N GLU A 160 8.67 3.62 24.05
CA GLU A 160 8.27 2.23 24.21
C GLU A 160 9.47 1.45 24.70
N ALA A 161 9.29 0.79 25.83
CA ALA A 161 10.23 -0.23 26.24
C ALA A 161 10.27 -1.30 25.13
N GLY A 162 11.44 -1.59 24.55
CA GLY A 162 11.56 -2.45 23.36
C GLY A 162 11.09 -3.90 23.56
N LYS A 163 10.86 -4.65 22.49
CA LYS A 163 10.34 -6.05 22.53
C LYS A 163 11.15 -7.06 23.37
N PHE A 164 12.36 -6.74 23.82
CA PHE A 164 13.13 -7.51 24.81
C PHE A 164 12.83 -7.13 26.28
N VAL A 165 11.78 -6.32 26.53
CA VAL A 165 11.22 -6.04 27.87
C VAL A 165 10.54 -7.26 28.50
N GLN A 166 10.50 -8.39 27.78
CA GLN A 166 10.45 -9.72 28.38
C GLN A 166 11.86 -10.30 28.63
N LEU A 167 12.76 -9.56 29.30
CA LEU A 167 13.98 -10.12 29.90
C LEU A 167 13.65 -10.70 31.29
N TYR A 168 12.72 -11.64 31.29
CA TYR A 168 12.85 -12.82 32.10
C TYR A 168 13.09 -13.97 31.13
N GLU A 169 14.32 -14.14 30.68
CA GLU A 169 14.72 -15.37 30.03
C GLU A 169 15.30 -16.29 31.11
N ARG A 170 14.53 -17.32 31.51
CA ARG A 170 15.01 -18.36 32.45
C ARG A 170 16.34 -18.99 32.03
N SER A 171 16.70 -18.91 30.75
CA SER A 171 17.91 -19.46 30.18
C SER A 171 19.17 -18.63 30.45
N THR A 172 19.07 -17.30 30.63
CA THR A 172 20.24 -16.41 30.78
C THR A 172 20.36 -15.78 32.18
N GLY A 173 19.30 -15.73 32.98
CA GLY A 173 19.36 -15.18 34.34
C GLY A 173 19.51 -13.65 34.41
N HIS A 174 19.43 -12.94 33.29
CA HIS A 174 19.50 -11.48 33.25
C HIS A 174 18.15 -10.85 33.57
N ARG A 175 18.15 -9.78 34.37
CA ARG A 175 16.96 -8.99 34.74
C ARG A 175 17.13 -7.54 34.31
N LEU A 176 16.11 -6.99 33.66
CA LEU A 176 16.08 -5.60 33.24
C LEU A 176 15.05 -4.83 34.08
N TYR A 177 15.48 -3.73 34.67
CA TYR A 177 14.64 -2.78 35.38
C TYR A 177 14.70 -1.43 34.67
N GLY A 178 13.56 -0.82 34.42
CA GLY A 178 13.50 0.48 33.74
C GLY A 178 12.37 1.31 34.28
N LYS A 179 12.64 2.60 34.55
CA LYS A 179 11.61 3.55 34.95
C LYS A 179 11.88 4.90 34.29
N PRO A 180 10.94 5.45 33.49
CA PRO A 180 11.03 6.83 33.06
C PRO A 180 10.88 7.74 34.28
N VAL A 181 11.77 8.71 34.42
CA VAL A 181 11.76 9.69 35.51
C VAL A 181 11.53 11.07 34.92
N VAL A 182 10.39 11.68 35.24
CA VAL A 182 10.04 13.02 34.74
C VAL A 182 10.25 14.00 35.89
N THR A 183 11.36 14.74 35.86
CA THR A 183 11.61 15.76 36.90
C THR A 183 10.68 16.95 36.70
N ASN A 184 10.18 17.52 37.81
CA ASN A 184 9.28 18.67 37.79
C ASN A 184 9.99 20.02 37.49
N ALA A 185 11.31 20.02 37.32
CA ALA A 185 12.13 21.22 37.19
C ALA A 185 12.74 21.34 35.78
N GLY A 186 12.00 22.00 34.88
CA GLY A 186 12.46 22.30 33.51
C GLY A 186 12.29 21.14 32.53
N ASN A 187 12.35 21.44 31.23
CA ASN A 187 12.04 20.55 30.11
C ASN A 187 13.01 19.35 29.93
N ASP A 188 13.64 18.86 31.00
CA ASP A 188 14.64 17.79 31.00
C ASP A 188 14.00 16.47 31.45
N ARG A 189 13.35 15.74 30.53
CA ARG A 189 12.87 14.38 30.82
C ARG A 189 14.08 13.43 30.78
N ARG A 190 14.17 12.51 31.73
CA ARG A 190 15.27 11.54 31.78
C ARG A 190 14.72 10.12 31.86
N ILE A 191 15.39 9.20 31.18
CA ILE A 191 15.08 7.78 31.31
C ILE A 191 16.22 7.11 32.05
N ARG A 192 15.88 6.34 33.09
CA ARG A 192 16.82 5.56 33.90
C ARG A 192 16.55 4.07 33.75
N PHE A 193 17.61 3.32 33.55
CA PHE A 193 17.56 1.86 33.42
C PHE A 193 18.67 1.20 34.24
N ILE A 194 18.36 0.01 34.74
CA ILE A 194 19.29 -0.93 35.35
C ILE A 194 19.19 -2.24 34.57
N VAL A 195 20.29 -2.67 33.97
CA VAL A 195 20.47 -4.04 33.46
C VAL A 195 21.28 -4.79 34.50
N PHE A 196 20.79 -5.90 35.05
CA PHE A 196 21.47 -6.59 36.13
C PHE A 196 21.31 -8.10 36.05
N SER A 197 22.42 -8.83 36.16
CA SER A 197 22.45 -10.28 36.23
C SER A 197 22.34 -10.74 37.69
N ASN A 198 21.24 -11.41 38.06
CA ASN A 198 21.06 -11.89 39.43
C ASN A 198 22.00 -13.06 39.77
N THR A 199 22.46 -13.81 38.77
CA THR A 199 23.48 -14.85 38.89
C THR A 199 24.91 -14.28 38.93
N LEU A 200 25.05 -12.96 38.75
CA LEU A 200 26.33 -12.26 38.57
C LEU A 200 27.13 -12.76 37.36
N GLU A 201 26.45 -13.39 36.39
CA GLU A 201 27.02 -13.73 35.09
C GLU A 201 27.29 -12.46 34.25
N GLU A 202 28.19 -12.59 33.29
CA GLU A 202 28.61 -11.49 32.42
C GLU A 202 27.49 -11.14 31.44
N LEU A 203 27.18 -9.85 31.30
CA LEU A 203 26.26 -9.36 30.28
C LEU A 203 26.84 -9.59 28.88
N PRO A 204 26.01 -9.91 27.87
CA PRO A 204 26.46 -10.28 26.54
C PRO A 204 27.31 -9.18 25.89
N MET A 205 28.44 -9.56 25.28
CA MET A 205 29.38 -8.63 24.62
C MET A 205 28.88 -8.06 23.27
N GLU A 206 27.81 -8.64 22.73
CA GLU A 206 27.23 -8.21 21.45
C GLU A 206 26.27 -7.00 21.62
N ARG A 207 26.03 -6.29 20.52
CA ARG A 207 25.11 -5.15 20.45
C ARG A 207 23.72 -5.55 20.95
N THR A 208 23.34 -5.02 22.12
CA THR A 208 22.09 -5.35 22.81
C THR A 208 21.18 -4.13 22.83
N VAL A 209 20.03 -4.21 22.12
CA VAL A 209 18.98 -3.17 22.10
C VAL A 209 18.19 -3.23 23.40
N LEU A 210 18.12 -2.12 24.14
CA LEU A 210 17.43 -2.00 25.42
C LEU A 210 16.06 -1.32 25.30
N GLY A 211 15.87 -0.46 24.30
CA GLY A 211 14.58 0.20 24.11
C GLY A 211 14.48 1.01 22.84
N ARG A 212 13.29 1.59 22.64
CA ARG A 212 12.96 2.39 21.46
C ARG A 212 12.44 3.77 21.86
N ILE A 213 12.84 4.77 21.10
CA ILE A 213 12.41 6.17 21.26
C ILE A 213 11.64 6.57 20.00
N TYR A 214 10.43 7.10 20.16
CA TYR A 214 9.52 7.49 19.09
C TYR A 214 9.38 9.01 19.05
N PRO A 215 9.22 9.64 17.89
CA PRO A 215 8.89 11.06 17.83
C PRO A 215 7.41 11.30 18.18
N LEU A 216 7.13 12.26 19.07
CA LEU A 216 5.76 12.71 19.43
C LEU A 216 5.21 13.78 18.47
N ALA A 217 6.06 14.46 17.69
CA ALA A 217 5.64 15.55 16.80
C ALA A 217 6.50 15.64 15.51
N ASP A 218 6.07 16.48 14.56
CA ASP A 218 6.84 16.83 13.37
C ASP A 218 8.08 17.60 13.81
N VAL A 219 9.21 16.92 13.97
CA VAL A 219 10.45 17.57 14.40
C VAL A 219 11.50 17.51 13.31
N ASP A 220 11.52 18.57 12.51
CA ASP A 220 12.65 18.91 11.64
C ASP A 220 13.81 19.50 12.46
N ASN A 221 14.19 18.85 13.57
CA ASN A 221 15.24 19.34 14.46
C ASN A 221 16.24 18.25 14.83
N TYR A 222 17.45 18.72 15.14
CA TYR A 222 18.45 17.92 15.83
C TYR A 222 18.08 17.81 17.30
N PHE A 223 17.91 16.58 17.76
CA PHE A 223 17.79 16.32 19.19
C PHE A 223 19.13 15.83 19.74
N ALA A 224 19.61 16.52 20.77
CA ALA A 224 20.77 16.10 21.54
C ALA A 224 20.30 15.09 22.60
N HIS A 225 20.93 13.92 22.59
CA HIS A 225 20.77 12.91 23.62
C HIS A 225 22.10 12.74 24.35
N SER A 226 22.06 12.73 25.67
CA SER A 226 23.26 12.59 26.50
C SER A 226 23.09 11.45 27.49
N PHE A 227 24.06 10.55 27.49
CA PHE A 227 24.28 9.56 28.54
C PHE A 227 25.11 10.21 29.65
N ILE A 228 24.51 10.33 30.83
CA ILE A 228 25.09 11.03 31.98
C ILE A 228 25.07 10.14 33.22
N ASN A 229 26.06 10.30 34.10
CA ASN A 229 26.13 9.58 35.38
C ASN A 229 25.88 8.06 35.26
N CYS A 230 26.44 7.44 34.23
CA CYS A 230 26.29 6.00 33.98
C CYS A 230 27.28 5.22 34.84
N GLN A 231 26.92 4.01 35.25
CA GLN A 231 27.73 3.14 36.10
C GLN A 231 27.69 1.70 35.63
N THR A 232 28.77 0.97 35.91
CA THR A 232 28.88 -0.48 35.71
C THR A 232 29.30 -1.14 37.00
N ILE A 233 28.99 -2.43 37.16
CA ILE A 233 29.55 -3.23 38.24
C ILE A 233 30.07 -4.56 37.71
N GLU A 234 31.32 -4.87 38.07
CA GLU A 234 31.95 -6.12 37.74
C GLU A 234 31.52 -7.23 38.72
N ARG A 235 31.55 -8.47 38.25
CA ARG A 235 31.23 -9.66 39.01
C ARG A 235 32.10 -9.74 40.26
N GLY A 236 31.45 -9.78 41.42
CA GLY A 236 32.12 -9.85 42.73
C GLY A 236 32.74 -8.54 43.20
N ALA A 237 32.55 -7.43 42.47
CA ALA A 237 32.92 -6.11 42.95
C ALA A 237 31.97 -5.63 44.05
N THR A 238 32.51 -4.86 44.99
CA THR A 238 31.73 -4.23 46.08
C THR A 238 31.52 -2.74 45.85
N ARG A 239 31.89 -2.24 44.66
CA ARG A 239 31.76 -0.84 44.24
C ARG A 239 31.50 -0.79 42.74
N SER A 240 30.63 0.13 42.33
CA SER A 240 30.42 0.44 40.92
C SER A 240 31.53 1.34 40.36
N VAL A 241 31.67 1.34 39.04
CA VAL A 241 32.60 2.18 38.29
C VAL A 241 31.79 3.13 37.41
N VAL A 242 32.13 4.42 37.45
CA VAL A 242 31.51 5.45 36.61
C VAL A 242 31.96 5.28 35.16
N VAL A 243 31.00 5.22 34.24
CA VAL A 243 31.26 5.29 32.80
C VAL A 243 31.34 6.76 32.39
N PRO A 244 32.32 7.18 31.58
CA PRO A 244 32.41 8.55 31.09
C PRO A 244 31.10 9.01 30.45
N GLU A 245 30.81 10.31 30.53
CA GLU A 245 29.65 10.90 29.86
C GLU A 245 29.83 10.84 28.34
N HIS A 246 28.75 10.55 27.62
CA HIS A 246 28.76 10.45 26.16
C HIS A 246 27.50 11.12 25.59
N GLY A 247 27.66 11.98 24.58
CA GLY A 247 26.55 12.62 23.88
C GLY A 247 26.46 12.18 22.42
N ALA A 248 25.25 12.09 21.89
CA ALA A 248 24.99 11.91 20.47
C ALA A 248 23.90 12.88 20.00
N TYR A 249 24.08 13.43 18.80
CA TYR A 249 23.03 14.19 18.13
C TYR A 249 22.35 13.27 17.14
N VAL A 250 21.02 13.15 17.21
CA VAL A 250 20.26 12.44 16.20
C VAL A 250 19.46 13.44 15.37
N ASN A 251 19.62 13.33 14.07
CA ASN A 251 18.86 14.13 13.11
C ASN A 251 17.64 13.34 12.66
N TRP A 252 16.47 13.85 12.99
CA TRP A 252 15.18 13.35 12.52
C TRP A 252 14.74 14.07 11.25
N SER A 253 15.63 14.21 10.26
CA SER A 253 15.31 14.90 9.01
C SER A 253 14.35 14.04 8.19
N PHE A 254 13.06 14.25 8.45
CA PHE A 254 11.96 13.68 7.69
C PHE A 254 11.78 14.54 6.44
N CYS A 255 11.77 13.91 5.27
CA CYS A 255 11.47 14.60 4.02
C CYS A 255 10.27 13.90 3.38
N PRO A 256 9.04 14.19 3.87
CA PRO A 256 7.83 13.57 3.34
C PRO A 256 7.51 14.11 1.96
N VAL A 257 6.71 13.35 1.23
CA VAL A 257 6.00 13.85 0.06
C VAL A 257 5.07 14.98 0.51
N THR A 258 5.19 16.13 -0.14
CA THR A 258 4.34 17.32 0.08
C THR A 258 3.46 17.62 -1.13
N GLY A 259 3.78 17.06 -2.30
CA GLY A 259 2.99 17.21 -3.51
C GLY A 259 3.13 16.02 -4.44
N ILE A 260 2.03 15.65 -5.09
CA ILE A 260 2.02 14.77 -6.25
C ILE A 260 1.34 15.54 -7.39
N THR A 261 1.96 15.56 -8.56
CA THR A 261 1.35 16.07 -9.80
C THR A 261 1.29 14.96 -10.84
N LEU A 262 0.18 14.89 -11.57
CA LEU A 262 0.03 13.97 -12.70
C LEU A 262 0.33 14.71 -14.01
N ASN A 263 0.83 13.98 -15.01
CA ASN A 263 0.99 14.50 -16.37
C ASN A 263 -0.34 14.90 -17.00
N GLU A 264 -1.42 14.18 -16.68
CA GLU A 264 -2.78 14.44 -17.17
C GLU A 264 -3.78 14.40 -16.01
N THR A 265 -4.74 15.32 -16.01
CA THR A 265 -5.83 15.37 -15.02
C THR A 265 -7.18 14.92 -15.59
N SER A 266 -7.26 14.78 -16.92
CA SER A 266 -8.42 14.24 -17.62
C SER A 266 -7.97 13.46 -18.86
N ILE A 267 -8.52 12.27 -19.07
CA ILE A 267 -8.22 11.38 -20.20
C ILE A 267 -9.53 10.93 -20.85
N GLU A 268 -9.57 10.97 -22.17
CA GLU A 268 -10.57 10.25 -22.95
C GLU A 268 -9.91 9.07 -23.67
N MET A 269 -10.50 7.88 -23.54
CA MET A 269 -10.01 6.66 -24.19
C MET A 269 -11.16 5.81 -24.71
N GLN A 270 -10.86 4.78 -25.51
CA GLN A 270 -11.86 3.81 -25.95
C GLN A 270 -11.84 2.57 -25.05
N VAL A 271 -12.92 1.79 -25.06
CA VAL A 271 -12.93 0.44 -24.47
C VAL A 271 -11.75 -0.38 -25.02
N ASP A 272 -11.13 -1.19 -24.15
CA ASP A 272 -9.89 -1.94 -24.38
C ASP A 272 -8.64 -1.07 -24.64
N GLY A 273 -8.76 0.25 -24.54
CA GLY A 273 -7.63 1.16 -24.59
C GLY A 273 -6.75 1.06 -23.34
N GLU A 274 -5.47 1.38 -23.51
CA GLU A 274 -4.47 1.39 -22.44
C GLU A 274 -3.66 2.69 -22.49
N MET A 275 -3.37 3.27 -21.33
CA MET A 275 -2.53 4.46 -21.19
C MET A 275 -1.80 4.44 -19.85
N THR A 276 -0.67 5.14 -19.71
CA THR A 276 0.05 5.24 -18.43
C THR A 276 0.04 6.67 -17.92
N LEU A 277 -0.38 6.84 -16.66
CA LEU A 277 -0.26 8.09 -15.92
C LEU A 277 1.12 8.19 -15.27
N HIS A 278 1.77 9.33 -15.44
CA HIS A 278 3.05 9.63 -14.82
C HIS A 278 2.86 10.61 -13.67
N ALA A 279 3.23 10.17 -12.46
CA ALA A 279 3.22 10.99 -11.27
C ALA A 279 4.61 11.58 -10.98
N THR A 280 4.67 12.87 -10.70
CA THR A 280 5.87 13.58 -10.22
C THR A 280 5.69 13.91 -8.74
N ILE A 281 6.69 13.56 -7.94
CA ILE A 281 6.67 13.72 -6.48
C ILE A 281 7.51 14.94 -6.09
N SER A 282 7.00 15.75 -5.16
CA SER A 282 7.72 16.86 -4.55
C SER A 282 7.78 16.71 -3.03
N PRO A 283 8.93 17.00 -2.39
CA PRO A 283 10.18 17.43 -3.00
C PRO A 283 10.96 16.25 -3.63
N ASP A 284 11.91 16.54 -4.53
CA ASP A 284 12.69 15.51 -5.23
C ASP A 284 13.53 14.62 -4.30
N ASN A 285 13.90 15.15 -3.13
CA ASN A 285 14.66 14.47 -2.09
C ASN A 285 13.78 13.77 -1.05
N ALA A 286 12.48 13.60 -1.32
CA ALA A 286 11.60 12.79 -0.49
C ALA A 286 12.20 11.38 -0.33
N LYS A 287 12.21 10.86 0.91
CA LYS A 287 12.89 9.61 1.25
C LYS A 287 12.16 8.38 0.74
N ASN A 288 10.85 8.34 0.92
CA ASN A 288 9.97 7.33 0.36
C ASN A 288 9.19 7.94 -0.82
N ARG A 289 9.36 7.36 -2.01
CA ARG A 289 8.75 7.82 -3.26
C ARG A 289 7.79 6.79 -3.86
N ASP A 290 7.41 5.80 -3.07
CA ASP A 290 6.46 4.77 -3.50
C ASP A 290 5.05 5.36 -3.58
N LEU A 291 4.29 4.87 -4.56
CA LEU A 291 2.94 5.34 -4.87
C LEU A 291 1.95 4.19 -4.81
N ARG A 292 0.71 4.51 -4.41
CA ARG A 292 -0.43 3.60 -4.45
C ARG A 292 -1.47 4.15 -5.40
N TRP A 293 -1.95 3.31 -6.29
CA TRP A 293 -2.95 3.65 -7.29
C TRP A 293 -4.27 2.97 -6.97
N SER A 294 -5.37 3.64 -7.30
CA SER A 294 -6.73 3.11 -7.15
C SER A 294 -7.66 3.75 -8.16
N SER A 295 -8.76 3.06 -8.47
CA SER A 295 -9.88 3.58 -9.27
C SER A 295 -11.14 3.54 -8.41
N ASP A 296 -11.98 4.57 -8.51
CA ASP A 296 -13.29 4.60 -7.84
C ASP A 296 -14.31 3.62 -8.47
N ASN A 297 -14.08 3.20 -9.72
CA ASN A 297 -14.94 2.29 -10.46
C ASN A 297 -14.14 1.38 -11.40
N THR A 298 -13.75 0.20 -10.88
CA THR A 298 -12.97 -0.79 -11.61
C THR A 298 -13.73 -1.50 -12.74
N ASP A 299 -15.07 -1.43 -12.75
CA ASP A 299 -15.87 -1.98 -13.84
C ASP A 299 -15.80 -1.09 -15.10
N VAL A 300 -15.35 0.16 -14.94
CA VAL A 300 -15.16 1.13 -16.03
C VAL A 300 -13.68 1.32 -16.34
N VAL A 301 -12.82 1.55 -15.34
CA VAL A 301 -11.37 1.72 -15.51
C VAL A 301 -10.60 1.02 -14.40
N THR A 302 -9.64 0.17 -14.75
CA THR A 302 -8.68 -0.39 -13.80
C THR A 302 -7.34 0.34 -13.88
N VAL A 303 -6.58 0.35 -12.79
CA VAL A 303 -5.21 0.88 -12.74
C VAL A 303 -4.29 -0.10 -12.02
N ASP A 304 -3.07 -0.28 -12.53
CA ASP A 304 -2.06 -1.15 -11.92
C ASP A 304 -1.12 -0.39 -10.95
N SER A 305 -0.12 -1.08 -10.39
CA SER A 305 0.85 -0.48 -9.48
C SER A 305 1.80 0.54 -10.12
N TYR A 306 1.89 0.56 -11.45
CA TYR A 306 2.77 1.45 -12.22
C TYR A 306 2.04 2.68 -12.77
N GLY A 307 0.72 2.79 -12.54
CA GLY A 307 -0.12 3.87 -13.05
C GLY A 307 -0.64 3.61 -14.47
N THR A 308 -0.55 2.37 -14.96
CA THR A 308 -1.13 1.97 -16.23
C THR A 308 -2.63 1.72 -16.05
N ILE A 309 -3.45 2.47 -16.80
CA ILE A 309 -4.91 2.42 -16.80
C ILE A 309 -5.43 1.63 -18.00
N HIS A 310 -6.49 0.85 -17.79
CA HIS A 310 -7.18 0.11 -18.84
C HIS A 310 -8.68 0.45 -18.84
N GLY A 311 -9.23 0.77 -20.01
CA GLY A 311 -10.66 1.00 -20.19
C GLY A 311 -11.41 -0.32 -20.30
N VAL A 312 -12.27 -0.62 -19.33
CA VAL A 312 -13.02 -1.89 -19.24
C VAL A 312 -14.39 -1.79 -19.89
N SER A 313 -15.14 -0.72 -19.60
CA SER A 313 -16.48 -0.50 -20.15
C SER A 313 -16.80 0.98 -20.30
N VAL A 314 -17.83 1.32 -21.08
CA VAL A 314 -18.23 2.71 -21.34
C VAL A 314 -18.69 3.37 -20.04
N GLY A 315 -18.12 4.53 -19.72
CA GLY A 315 -18.45 5.26 -18.50
C GLY A 315 -17.37 6.27 -18.10
N GLU A 316 -17.46 6.76 -16.87
CA GLU A 316 -16.48 7.66 -16.27
C GLU A 316 -16.01 7.08 -14.92
N ALA A 317 -14.71 7.21 -14.63
CA ALA A 317 -14.08 6.79 -13.39
C ALA A 317 -12.96 7.78 -13.00
N THR A 318 -12.68 7.88 -11.71
CA THR A 318 -11.58 8.68 -11.17
C THR A 318 -10.45 7.76 -10.72
N VAL A 319 -9.28 7.93 -11.33
CA VAL A 319 -8.05 7.26 -10.91
C VAL A 319 -7.32 8.16 -9.91
N THR A 320 -6.98 7.61 -8.76
CA THR A 320 -6.31 8.31 -7.65
C THR A 320 -4.93 7.69 -7.41
N VAL A 321 -3.91 8.54 -7.35
CA VAL A 321 -2.58 8.19 -6.87
C VAL A 321 -2.36 8.79 -5.48
N THR A 322 -1.77 8.04 -4.56
CA THR A 322 -1.51 8.46 -3.17
C THR A 322 -0.09 8.09 -2.78
N ALA A 323 0.60 8.99 -2.07
CA ALA A 323 1.91 8.72 -1.50
C ALA A 323 1.84 7.57 -0.48
N ALA A 324 2.78 6.63 -0.55
CA ALA A 324 2.83 5.49 0.36
C ALA A 324 3.57 5.79 1.68
N ASP A 325 4.12 6.99 1.85
CA ASP A 325 4.92 7.45 3.01
C ASP A 325 4.09 7.87 4.23
N GLY A 326 2.76 7.75 4.15
CA GLY A 326 1.84 8.13 5.21
C GLY A 326 1.52 9.63 5.27
N SER A 327 2.07 10.46 4.37
CA SER A 327 1.75 11.90 4.28
C SER A 327 0.29 12.17 3.93
N GLY A 328 -0.39 11.22 3.30
CA GLY A 328 -1.77 11.36 2.81
C GLY A 328 -1.89 12.23 1.56
N VAL A 329 -0.78 12.65 0.95
CA VAL A 329 -0.78 13.44 -0.28
C VAL A 329 -1.29 12.58 -1.44
N SER A 330 -2.19 13.13 -2.24
CA SER A 330 -2.80 12.45 -3.39
C SER A 330 -3.02 13.38 -4.58
N ALA A 331 -3.12 12.80 -5.77
CA ALA A 331 -3.58 13.45 -7.00
C ALA A 331 -4.58 12.55 -7.73
N THR A 332 -5.43 13.15 -8.56
CA THR A 332 -6.52 12.45 -9.26
C THR A 332 -6.54 12.77 -10.74
N CYS A 333 -6.97 11.81 -11.55
CA CYS A 333 -7.25 11.96 -12.98
C CYS A 333 -8.66 11.43 -13.29
N GLN A 334 -9.47 12.21 -14.00
CA GLN A 334 -10.77 11.76 -14.50
C GLN A 334 -10.57 11.02 -15.82
N VAL A 335 -11.15 9.82 -15.94
CA VAL A 335 -11.02 9.00 -17.13
C VAL A 335 -12.41 8.72 -17.68
N LYS A 336 -12.61 9.08 -18.95
CA LYS A 336 -13.83 8.80 -19.70
C LYS A 336 -13.56 7.75 -20.78
N VAL A 337 -14.29 6.64 -20.70
CA VAL A 337 -14.20 5.53 -21.64
C VAL A 337 -15.36 5.62 -22.62
N ASN A 338 -15.03 5.80 -23.90
CA ASN A 338 -15.95 5.92 -25.01
C ASN A 338 -16.12 4.57 -25.74
N PRO A 339 -17.27 4.32 -26.39
CA PRO A 339 -17.46 3.11 -27.18
C PRO A 339 -16.56 3.07 -28.42
N VAL A 340 -16.27 1.87 -28.90
CA VAL A 340 -15.71 1.62 -30.24
C VAL A 340 -16.87 1.53 -31.22
N LEU A 341 -17.02 2.54 -32.06
CA LEU A 341 -18.06 2.57 -33.09
C LEU A 341 -17.70 1.71 -34.30
N VAL A 342 -18.73 1.18 -34.96
CA VAL A 342 -18.67 0.53 -36.28
C VAL A 342 -18.16 1.54 -37.31
N ARG A 343 -17.26 1.06 -38.17
CA ARG A 343 -16.62 1.84 -39.26
C ARG A 343 -17.00 1.33 -40.65
N SER A 344 -17.34 0.04 -40.79
CA SER A 344 -17.91 -0.49 -42.03
C SER A 344 -18.94 -1.57 -41.74
N ILE A 345 -19.94 -1.63 -42.62
CA ILE A 345 -20.96 -2.65 -42.67
C ILE A 345 -21.08 -3.13 -44.12
N GLU A 346 -21.02 -4.44 -44.33
CA GLU A 346 -21.07 -5.06 -45.66
C GLU A 346 -22.01 -6.27 -45.64
N LEU A 347 -22.73 -6.47 -46.74
CA LEU A 347 -23.52 -7.67 -46.99
C LEU A 347 -22.72 -8.64 -47.85
N ASP A 348 -22.93 -9.94 -47.64
CA ASP A 348 -22.30 -11.01 -48.41
C ASP A 348 -22.70 -11.01 -49.90
N VAL A 349 -23.90 -10.52 -50.22
CA VAL A 349 -24.41 -10.35 -51.58
C VAL A 349 -25.05 -8.99 -51.77
N SER A 350 -24.90 -8.42 -52.96
CA SER A 350 -25.51 -7.13 -53.35
C SER A 350 -26.84 -7.28 -54.10
N SER A 351 -27.13 -8.47 -54.63
CA SER A 351 -28.39 -8.76 -55.30
C SER A 351 -28.78 -10.24 -55.21
N VAL A 352 -30.08 -10.52 -55.07
CA VAL A 352 -30.63 -11.88 -55.03
C VAL A 352 -31.88 -11.98 -55.92
N GLU A 353 -32.00 -13.09 -56.65
CA GLU A 353 -33.19 -13.44 -57.44
C GLU A 353 -33.77 -14.76 -56.94
N LEU A 354 -35.06 -14.77 -56.58
CA LEU A 354 -35.74 -15.93 -55.99
C LEU A 354 -37.19 -16.02 -56.45
N ALA A 355 -37.75 -17.23 -56.43
CA ALA A 355 -39.18 -17.42 -56.72
C ALA A 355 -40.04 -16.97 -55.53
N ILE A 356 -41.31 -16.60 -55.80
CA ILE A 356 -42.27 -16.29 -54.73
C ILE A 356 -42.40 -17.46 -53.75
N GLY A 357 -42.27 -17.16 -52.46
CA GLY A 357 -42.30 -18.14 -51.37
C GLY A 357 -40.92 -18.69 -50.98
N GLU A 358 -39.88 -18.44 -51.77
CA GLU A 358 -38.50 -18.78 -51.38
C GLU A 358 -37.90 -17.72 -50.45
N SER A 359 -36.81 -18.11 -49.77
CA SER A 359 -36.12 -17.26 -48.81
C SER A 359 -34.61 -17.47 -48.84
N VAL A 360 -33.86 -16.41 -48.53
CA VAL A 360 -32.41 -16.42 -48.34
C VAL A 360 -32.07 -15.69 -47.04
N THR A 361 -30.99 -16.07 -46.37
CA THR A 361 -30.44 -15.30 -45.26
C THR A 361 -29.27 -14.47 -45.75
N LEU A 362 -29.34 -13.16 -45.54
CA LEU A 362 -28.24 -12.24 -45.83
C LEU A 362 -27.30 -12.18 -44.63
N HIS A 363 -26.00 -12.29 -44.87
CA HIS A 363 -24.99 -12.23 -43.81
C HIS A 363 -24.31 -10.87 -43.78
N VAL A 364 -24.27 -10.27 -42.58
CA VAL A 364 -23.68 -8.94 -42.36
C VAL A 364 -22.28 -9.10 -41.76
N THR A 365 -21.31 -8.43 -42.35
CA THR A 365 -19.97 -8.27 -41.78
C THR A 365 -19.83 -6.86 -41.20
N ILE A 366 -19.43 -6.76 -39.94
CA ILE A 366 -19.28 -5.50 -39.20
C ILE A 366 -17.82 -5.35 -38.78
N LEU A 367 -17.21 -4.22 -39.16
CA LEU A 367 -15.85 -3.86 -38.73
C LEU A 367 -15.84 -2.50 -38.01
N PRO A 368 -14.96 -2.30 -37.01
CA PRO A 368 -13.96 -3.27 -36.53
C PRO A 368 -14.61 -4.40 -35.71
N GLU A 369 -13.92 -5.54 -35.60
CA GLU A 369 -14.42 -6.69 -34.84
C GLU A 369 -14.60 -6.37 -33.35
N ASN A 370 -13.91 -5.39 -32.80
CA ASN A 370 -14.08 -4.95 -31.40
C ASN A 370 -15.09 -3.80 -31.24
N ALA A 371 -15.96 -3.54 -32.22
CA ALA A 371 -17.05 -2.58 -32.04
C ALA A 371 -17.91 -2.95 -30.82
N THR A 372 -18.19 -1.96 -29.96
CA THR A 372 -18.85 -2.17 -28.66
C THR A 372 -20.32 -2.58 -28.81
N ASP A 373 -21.01 -2.07 -29.83
CA ASP A 373 -22.37 -2.48 -30.20
C ASP A 373 -22.40 -2.89 -31.68
N LYS A 374 -22.75 -4.14 -31.93
CA LYS A 374 -22.82 -4.74 -33.29
C LYS A 374 -24.26 -5.02 -33.72
N ARG A 375 -25.25 -4.53 -32.98
CA ARG A 375 -26.65 -4.75 -33.34
C ARG A 375 -26.98 -3.95 -34.61
N VAL A 376 -27.86 -4.53 -35.41
CA VAL A 376 -28.35 -3.95 -36.66
C VAL A 376 -29.86 -3.99 -36.70
N SER A 377 -30.46 -3.14 -37.52
CA SER A 377 -31.88 -3.19 -37.86
C SER A 377 -32.06 -3.47 -39.35
N TRP A 378 -33.08 -4.25 -39.67
CA TRP A 378 -33.42 -4.62 -41.04
C TRP A 378 -34.70 -3.93 -41.50
N SER A 379 -34.78 -3.60 -42.78
CA SER A 379 -36.00 -3.08 -43.39
C SER A 379 -36.08 -3.43 -44.89
N SER A 380 -37.29 -3.38 -45.43
CA SER A 380 -37.57 -3.53 -46.87
C SER A 380 -38.27 -2.27 -47.36
N ASP A 381 -37.82 -1.74 -48.50
CA ASP A 381 -38.44 -0.58 -49.15
C ASP A 381 -39.87 -0.91 -49.67
N ASP A 382 -40.13 -2.19 -49.98
CA ASP A 382 -41.45 -2.72 -50.38
C ASP A 382 -41.70 -4.13 -49.83
N ILE A 383 -42.51 -4.20 -48.77
CA ILE A 383 -42.91 -5.44 -48.10
C ILE A 383 -43.83 -6.34 -48.94
N ALA A 384 -44.46 -5.81 -50.00
CA ALA A 384 -45.29 -6.59 -50.91
C ALA A 384 -44.44 -7.44 -51.87
N ALA A 385 -43.19 -7.03 -52.13
CA ALA A 385 -42.23 -7.77 -52.93
C ALA A 385 -41.40 -8.74 -52.07
N ALA A 386 -40.81 -8.26 -50.97
CA ALA A 386 -40.10 -9.11 -50.02
C ALA A 386 -40.12 -8.53 -48.60
N VAL A 387 -40.14 -9.42 -47.61
CA VAL A 387 -40.01 -9.10 -46.18
C VAL A 387 -38.69 -9.62 -45.64
N VAL A 388 -38.16 -8.98 -44.61
CA VAL A 388 -36.93 -9.38 -43.90
C VAL A 388 -37.22 -9.42 -42.40
N ASP A 389 -36.69 -10.42 -41.70
CA ASP A 389 -36.78 -10.52 -40.25
C ASP A 389 -35.54 -9.95 -39.53
N ASP A 390 -35.55 -9.97 -38.20
CA ASP A 390 -34.46 -9.42 -37.36
C ASP A 390 -33.14 -10.19 -37.49
N GLU A 391 -33.17 -11.38 -38.10
CA GLU A 391 -32.00 -12.24 -38.34
C GLU A 391 -31.45 -12.09 -39.77
N GLY A 392 -32.05 -11.21 -40.59
CA GLY A 392 -31.64 -10.97 -41.98
C GLY A 392 -32.16 -12.00 -42.98
N LYS A 393 -33.18 -12.80 -42.61
CA LYS A 393 -33.82 -13.74 -43.53
C LYS A 393 -34.85 -13.01 -44.37
N VAL A 394 -34.57 -12.93 -45.66
CA VAL A 394 -35.43 -12.32 -46.67
C VAL A 394 -36.35 -13.39 -47.27
N THR A 395 -37.66 -13.15 -47.28
CA THR A 395 -38.67 -14.01 -47.91
C THR A 395 -39.40 -13.25 -49.01
N ILE A 396 -39.47 -13.81 -50.22
CA ILE A 396 -40.18 -13.18 -51.34
C ILE A 396 -41.68 -13.41 -51.17
N THR A 397 -42.42 -12.31 -51.06
CA THR A 397 -43.87 -12.29 -50.87
C THR A 397 -44.64 -12.01 -52.17
N GLY A 398 -43.99 -11.40 -53.17
CA GLY A 398 -44.61 -11.04 -54.44
C GLY A 398 -43.61 -10.84 -55.57
N ALA A 399 -44.11 -10.73 -56.80
CA ALA A 399 -43.28 -10.44 -57.97
C ALA A 399 -42.89 -8.96 -58.01
N GLY A 400 -41.65 -8.66 -58.39
CA GLY A 400 -41.14 -7.30 -58.45
C GLY A 400 -39.78 -7.16 -57.75
N SER A 401 -39.23 -5.95 -57.76
CA SER A 401 -37.94 -5.64 -57.14
C SER A 401 -38.11 -4.76 -55.90
N THR A 402 -37.41 -5.08 -54.82
CA THR A 402 -37.30 -4.24 -53.62
C THR A 402 -35.85 -4.14 -53.16
N VAL A 403 -35.55 -3.19 -52.28
CA VAL A 403 -34.24 -3.07 -51.64
C VAL A 403 -34.40 -3.44 -50.17
N ILE A 404 -33.59 -4.39 -49.73
CA ILE A 404 -33.42 -4.71 -48.32
C ILE A 404 -32.28 -3.86 -47.78
N ARG A 405 -32.50 -3.23 -46.62
CA ARG A 405 -31.53 -2.37 -45.95
C ARG A 405 -31.18 -2.95 -44.59
N VAL A 406 -29.90 -2.89 -44.25
CA VAL A 406 -29.40 -3.12 -42.90
C VAL A 406 -28.71 -1.86 -42.40
N ALA A 407 -29.03 -1.42 -41.19
CA ALA A 407 -28.47 -0.21 -40.57
C ALA A 407 -27.88 -0.52 -39.19
N THR A 408 -26.77 0.15 -38.84
CA THR A 408 -26.13 0.03 -37.51
C THR A 408 -26.92 0.77 -36.43
N LEU A 409 -26.91 0.24 -35.20
CA LEU A 409 -27.63 0.83 -34.05
C LEU A 409 -26.73 1.49 -33.00
N ASP A 410 -25.40 1.47 -33.22
CA ASP A 410 -24.39 2.01 -32.31
C ASP A 410 -24.20 3.54 -32.41
N GLY A 411 -24.93 4.19 -33.31
CA GLY A 411 -24.83 5.62 -33.61
C GLY A 411 -23.83 5.98 -34.70
N SER A 412 -23.16 4.99 -35.33
CA SER A 412 -22.31 5.25 -36.51
C SER A 412 -23.09 5.68 -37.75
N ASN A 413 -24.39 5.38 -37.82
CA ASN A 413 -25.29 5.69 -38.94
C ASN A 413 -24.80 5.12 -40.29
N LEU A 414 -24.35 3.87 -40.27
CA LEU A 414 -23.89 3.16 -41.47
C LEU A 414 -24.98 2.22 -41.97
N GLU A 415 -25.09 2.10 -43.30
CA GLU A 415 -26.07 1.23 -43.96
C GLU A 415 -25.42 0.40 -45.07
N ALA A 416 -25.95 -0.81 -45.28
CA ALA A 416 -25.69 -1.63 -46.47
C ALA A 416 -27.01 -2.08 -47.09
N THR A 417 -27.00 -2.35 -48.40
CA THR A 417 -28.22 -2.67 -49.15
C THR A 417 -28.04 -3.87 -50.07
N CYS A 418 -29.11 -4.63 -50.25
CA CYS A 418 -29.20 -5.72 -51.21
C CYS A 418 -30.46 -5.56 -52.05
N MET A 419 -30.33 -5.64 -53.38
CA MET A 419 -31.46 -5.64 -54.29
C MET A 419 -32.07 -7.04 -54.35
N VAL A 420 -33.38 -7.16 -54.21
CA VAL A 420 -34.08 -8.45 -54.23
C VAL A 420 -35.13 -8.43 -55.33
N LEU A 421 -35.09 -9.43 -56.21
CA LEU A 421 -36.04 -9.60 -57.31
C LEU A 421 -36.86 -10.88 -57.08
N GLY A 422 -38.15 -10.69 -56.80
CA GLY A 422 -39.13 -11.77 -56.75
C GLY A 422 -39.61 -12.14 -58.14
N LEU A 423 -39.36 -13.39 -58.54
CA LEU A 423 -39.83 -13.96 -59.80
C LEU A 423 -41.20 -14.59 -59.59
N SER A 424 -42.22 -14.09 -60.29
CA SER A 424 -43.49 -14.81 -60.42
C SER A 424 -43.17 -16.17 -61.04
N GLY A 425 -43.48 -17.26 -60.34
CA GLY A 425 -43.22 -18.65 -60.78
C GLY A 425 -43.89 -19.05 -62.11
N LEU A 426 -44.44 -18.10 -62.87
CA LEU A 426 -44.68 -18.24 -64.31
C LEU A 426 -43.34 -18.21 -65.09
N MET A 427 -42.46 -19.16 -64.81
CA MET A 427 -41.81 -19.83 -65.93
C MET A 427 -42.80 -20.91 -66.36
N GLU A 428 -43.85 -20.45 -67.04
CA GLU A 428 -44.93 -21.30 -67.52
C GLU A 428 -44.28 -22.23 -68.56
N VAL A 429 -43.92 -23.44 -68.13
CA VAL A 429 -43.25 -24.43 -68.99
C VAL A 429 -44.16 -24.67 -70.19
N ILE A 430 -43.72 -24.22 -71.36
CA ILE A 430 -44.32 -24.61 -72.62
C ILE A 430 -43.95 -26.08 -72.78
N ASP A 431 -44.95 -26.93 -73.01
CA ASP A 431 -44.68 -28.35 -73.25
C ASP A 431 -44.12 -28.48 -74.68
N ASP A 432 -42.81 -28.74 -74.81
CA ASP A 432 -42.16 -28.85 -76.13
C ASP A 432 -42.71 -30.02 -76.97
N SER A 433 -43.48 -30.94 -76.37
CA SER A 433 -44.06 -32.10 -77.07
C SER A 433 -45.42 -31.83 -77.74
N GLU A 434 -46.08 -30.72 -77.40
CA GLU A 434 -47.41 -30.36 -77.93
C GLU A 434 -47.30 -29.14 -78.87
N PRO A 435 -48.04 -29.11 -80.00
CA PRO A 435 -47.99 -27.98 -80.91
C PRO A 435 -48.67 -26.73 -80.32
N VAL A 436 -48.21 -25.54 -80.73
CA VAL A 436 -48.71 -24.24 -80.26
C VAL A 436 -49.38 -23.44 -81.38
N ASP A 437 -50.39 -22.66 -81.02
CA ASP A 437 -50.97 -21.66 -81.92
C ASP A 437 -50.30 -20.31 -81.68
N ILE A 438 -49.82 -19.65 -82.72
CA ILE A 438 -49.06 -18.39 -82.64
C ILE A 438 -49.92 -17.23 -83.12
N PHE A 439 -49.99 -16.18 -82.32
CA PHE A 439 -50.77 -14.97 -82.54
C PHE A 439 -49.85 -13.74 -82.49
N SER A 440 -50.25 -12.68 -83.20
CA SER A 440 -49.68 -11.35 -83.01
C SER A 440 -50.04 -10.81 -81.63
N ILE A 441 -49.34 -9.78 -81.18
CA ILE A 441 -49.70 -9.04 -79.95
C ILE A 441 -51.12 -8.43 -79.99
N THR A 442 -51.67 -8.21 -81.20
CA THR A 442 -53.02 -7.70 -81.40
C THR A 442 -54.08 -8.80 -81.38
N GLY A 443 -53.68 -10.06 -81.15
CA GLY A 443 -54.59 -11.21 -81.04
C GLY A 443 -54.98 -11.84 -82.39
N THR A 444 -54.31 -11.48 -83.48
CA THR A 444 -54.53 -12.09 -84.79
C THR A 444 -53.76 -13.41 -84.88
N LEU A 445 -54.42 -14.52 -85.23
CA LEU A 445 -53.74 -15.80 -85.46
C LEU A 445 -52.78 -15.66 -86.65
N ILE A 446 -51.50 -15.93 -86.43
CA ILE A 446 -50.45 -15.93 -87.45
C ILE A 446 -50.33 -17.32 -88.06
N VAL A 447 -50.22 -18.34 -87.21
CA VAL A 447 -50.06 -19.74 -87.63
C VAL A 447 -50.56 -20.66 -86.53
N ALA A 448 -51.29 -21.71 -86.89
CA ALA A 448 -51.86 -22.68 -85.96
C ALA A 448 -51.07 -24.00 -85.97
N SER A 449 -51.07 -24.70 -84.84
CA SER A 449 -50.49 -26.03 -84.65
C SER A 449 -49.01 -26.15 -85.08
N VAL A 450 -48.17 -25.26 -84.56
CA VAL A 450 -46.73 -25.23 -84.83
C VAL A 450 -45.96 -26.07 -83.80
N PRO A 451 -45.12 -27.03 -84.20
CA PRO A 451 -44.20 -27.70 -83.29
C PRO A 451 -43.28 -26.70 -82.60
N MET A 452 -43.04 -26.86 -81.30
CA MET A 452 -42.34 -25.86 -80.48
C MET A 452 -40.93 -25.54 -81.01
N GLU A 453 -40.22 -26.52 -81.56
CA GLU A 453 -38.91 -26.35 -82.20
C GLU A 453 -38.88 -25.32 -83.36
N ARG A 454 -40.03 -25.07 -84.01
CA ARG A 454 -40.13 -24.13 -85.13
C ARG A 454 -40.44 -22.69 -84.71
N VAL A 455 -40.77 -22.46 -83.43
CA VAL A 455 -41.09 -21.12 -82.92
C VAL A 455 -39.88 -20.19 -83.03
N HIS A 456 -38.66 -20.70 -82.86
CA HIS A 456 -37.42 -19.93 -83.03
C HIS A 456 -37.14 -19.44 -84.46
N MET A 457 -37.88 -19.93 -85.47
CA MET A 457 -37.72 -19.51 -86.87
C MET A 457 -38.55 -18.26 -87.23
N LEU A 458 -39.36 -17.76 -86.30
CA LEU A 458 -40.09 -16.51 -86.47
C LEU A 458 -39.14 -15.32 -86.43
N GLU A 459 -39.52 -14.25 -87.13
CA GLU A 459 -38.77 -13.00 -87.08
C GLU A 459 -38.74 -12.42 -85.65
N PRO A 460 -37.65 -11.74 -85.25
CA PRO A 460 -37.57 -11.08 -83.95
C PRO A 460 -38.77 -10.19 -83.68
N GLY A 461 -39.38 -10.36 -82.51
CA GLY A 461 -40.65 -9.75 -82.22
C GLY A 461 -41.32 -10.33 -80.97
N THR A 462 -42.42 -9.70 -80.57
CA THR A 462 -43.25 -10.19 -79.48
C THR A 462 -44.46 -10.92 -80.06
N TYR A 463 -44.73 -12.12 -79.55
CA TYR A 463 -45.86 -12.95 -79.99
C TYR A 463 -46.64 -13.46 -78.78
N ILE A 464 -47.86 -13.89 -79.03
CA ILE A 464 -48.67 -14.64 -78.07
C ILE A 464 -48.76 -16.07 -78.60
N ILE A 465 -48.31 -17.06 -77.85
CA ILE A 465 -48.54 -18.46 -78.18
C ILE A 465 -49.66 -19.01 -77.30
N ARG A 466 -50.48 -19.92 -77.82
CA ARG A 466 -51.49 -20.64 -77.06
C ARG A 466 -51.25 -22.14 -77.13
N GLN A 467 -51.34 -22.78 -75.98
CA GLN A 467 -51.18 -24.21 -75.82
C GLN A 467 -52.13 -24.68 -74.72
N CYS A 468 -52.88 -25.76 -74.96
CA CYS A 468 -53.75 -26.39 -73.96
C CYS A 468 -54.69 -25.42 -73.21
N GLY A 469 -55.24 -24.42 -73.93
CA GLY A 469 -56.15 -23.42 -73.36
C GLY A 469 -55.48 -22.29 -72.57
N ARG A 470 -54.14 -22.26 -72.50
CA ARG A 470 -53.34 -21.18 -71.90
C ARG A 470 -52.70 -20.31 -72.97
N ALA A 471 -52.36 -19.07 -72.61
CA ALA A 471 -51.77 -18.09 -73.52
C ALA A 471 -50.51 -17.49 -72.89
N TYR A 472 -49.40 -17.57 -73.61
CA TYR A 472 -48.08 -17.19 -73.16
C TYR A 472 -47.58 -16.04 -74.04
N LYS A 473 -46.96 -15.03 -73.44
CA LYS A 473 -46.29 -13.97 -74.18
C LYS A 473 -44.83 -14.35 -74.35
N ILE A 474 -44.38 -14.52 -75.58
CA ILE A 474 -42.98 -14.80 -75.90
C ILE A 474 -42.33 -13.62 -76.60
N VAL A 475 -41.03 -13.41 -76.32
CA VAL A 475 -40.21 -12.42 -77.00
C VAL A 475 -39.08 -13.16 -77.70
N ILE A 476 -39.10 -13.13 -79.02
CA ILE A 476 -38.03 -13.68 -79.85
C ILE A 476 -37.07 -12.53 -80.12
N ARG A 477 -35.83 -12.69 -79.65
CA ARG A 477 -34.77 -11.69 -79.76
C ARG A 477 -33.91 -11.94 -80.99
#